data_AF-A0A948QDE7-F1
#
_entry.id   AF-A0A948QDE7-F1
#
_cell.length_a   1.000
_cell.length_b   1.000
_cell.length_c   1.000
_cell.angle_alpha   90.00
_cell.angle_beta   90.00
_cell.angle_gamma   90.00
#
_symmetry.space_group_name_H-M   'P 1'
#
loop_
_entity.id
_entity.type
_entity.pdbx_description
1 polymer ?
#
loop_
_entity_poly.entity_id
_entity_poly.type
_entity_poly.pdbx_seq_one_letter_code
_entity_poly.pdbx_strand_id
1 'polypeptide(L)'
;MRTKKVFWAVAITALVVAIILISLEAYYVVVAFLVGLLLMGHRELWSLLRRRKMPPIDERVRENTGKSVRNGFIFFVIATAFLMLPFSVRLVEEPTTVQVLGGLFIAAGAVYLLSYLYYDRVEPGLDNKSLKLLKTFLLLAGISLGALIISIFLHNAISALAMHLFDTEFEEPVFFIIATIVCPLGLAVGIIGSLVIYLKGLFRRAL
;
A
#
# COMPACT_ATOMS: atom_id res chain seq x y z
N MET A 1 -18.62 -15.87 -23.61
CA MET A 1 -19.81 -15.82 -22.70
C MET A 1 -19.47 -15.82 -21.21
N ARG A 2 -18.41 -16.52 -20.74
CA ARG A 2 -18.01 -16.52 -19.32
C ARG A 2 -17.66 -15.13 -18.76
N THR A 3 -17.00 -14.27 -19.53
CA THR A 3 -16.55 -12.93 -19.09
C THR A 3 -17.68 -11.98 -18.71
N LYS A 4 -18.82 -12.01 -19.42
CA LYS A 4 -20.00 -11.19 -19.08
C LYS A 4 -20.58 -11.56 -17.71
N LYS A 5 -20.64 -12.87 -17.39
CA LYS A 5 -21.16 -13.34 -16.10
C LYS A 5 -20.28 -12.91 -14.94
N VAL A 6 -18.95 -12.98 -15.11
CA VAL A 6 -17.98 -12.52 -14.10
C VAL A 6 -18.09 -11.01 -13.89
N PHE A 7 -18.18 -10.22 -14.96
CA PHE A 7 -18.37 -8.77 -14.85
C PHE A 7 -19.65 -8.41 -14.08
N TRP A 8 -20.77 -9.05 -14.41
CA TRP A 8 -22.03 -8.84 -13.68
C TRP A 8 -21.94 -9.26 -12.22
N ALA A 9 -21.28 -10.37 -11.91
CA ALA A 9 -21.06 -10.80 -10.53
C ALA A 9 -20.25 -9.76 -9.74
N VAL A 10 -19.15 -9.25 -10.31
CA VAL A 10 -18.33 -8.20 -9.68
C VAL A 10 -19.12 -6.91 -9.48
N ALA A 11 -19.89 -6.49 -10.49
CA ALA A 11 -20.72 -5.29 -10.40
C ALA A 11 -21.81 -5.40 -9.32
N ILE A 12 -22.48 -6.55 -9.21
CA ILE A 12 -23.49 -6.80 -8.17
C ILE A 12 -22.84 -6.80 -6.79
N THR A 13 -21.70 -7.50 -6.62
CA THR A 13 -20.97 -7.52 -5.35
C THR A 13 -20.54 -6.11 -4.94
N ALA A 14 -20.01 -5.32 -5.89
CA ALA A 14 -19.63 -3.93 -5.64
C ALA A 14 -20.83 -3.07 -5.22
N LEU A 15 -21.98 -3.25 -5.86
CA LEU A 15 -23.22 -2.53 -5.50
C LEU A 15 -23.68 -2.89 -4.07
N VAL A 16 -23.68 -4.17 -3.72
CA VAL A 16 -24.06 -4.64 -2.37
C VAL A 16 -23.13 -4.06 -1.31
N VAL A 17 -21.81 -4.10 -1.56
CA VAL A 17 -20.81 -3.50 -0.65
C VAL A 17 -21.04 -1.99 -0.50
N ALA A 18 -21.31 -1.27 -1.60
CA ALA A 18 -21.60 0.15 -1.53
C ALA A 18 -22.87 0.46 -0.73
N ILE A 19 -23.95 -0.32 -0.90
CA ILE A 19 -25.20 -0.17 -0.13
C ILE A 19 -24.96 -0.38 1.36
N ILE A 20 -24.20 -1.43 1.73
CA ILE A 20 -23.83 -1.69 3.13
C ILE A 20 -23.04 -0.52 3.70
N LEU A 21 -22.04 -0.01 2.97
CA LEU A 21 -21.22 1.12 3.41
C LEU A 21 -22.04 2.41 3.57
N ILE A 22 -22.99 2.68 2.67
CA ILE A 22 -23.92 3.81 2.80
C ILE A 22 -24.81 3.64 4.02
N SER A 23 -25.31 2.42 4.28
CA SER A 23 -26.13 2.12 5.47
C SER A 23 -25.36 2.31 6.78
N LEU A 24 -24.02 2.25 6.75
CA LEU A 24 -23.14 2.50 7.90
C LEU A 24 -22.69 3.97 7.98
N GLU A 25 -23.29 4.86 7.17
CA GLU A 25 -22.91 6.28 7.05
C GLU A 25 -21.43 6.49 6.67
N ALA A 26 -20.80 5.48 6.07
CA ALA A 26 -19.39 5.47 5.70
C ALA A 26 -19.13 6.15 4.34
N TYR A 27 -19.70 7.35 4.13
CA TYR A 27 -19.76 8.00 2.81
C TYR A 27 -18.38 8.21 2.17
N TYR A 28 -17.36 8.55 2.95
CA TYR A 28 -15.99 8.72 2.47
C TYR A 28 -15.38 7.42 1.93
N VAL A 29 -15.72 6.28 2.53
CA VAL A 29 -15.28 4.94 2.08
C VAL A 29 -15.97 4.58 0.78
N VAL A 30 -17.26 4.90 0.65
CA VAL A 30 -18.03 4.70 -0.57
C VAL A 30 -17.41 5.48 -1.73
N VAL A 31 -17.07 6.76 -1.52
CA VAL A 31 -16.42 7.58 -2.54
C VAL A 31 -15.08 6.98 -2.97
N ALA A 32 -14.22 6.61 -2.02
CA ALA A 32 -12.93 5.98 -2.32
C ALA A 32 -13.10 4.65 -3.07
N PHE A 33 -14.07 3.83 -2.67
CA PHE A 33 -14.40 2.56 -3.29
C PHE A 33 -14.88 2.73 -4.74
N LEU A 34 -15.78 3.69 -4.99
CA LEU A 34 -16.28 4.01 -6.32
C LEU A 34 -15.18 4.57 -7.23
N VAL A 35 -14.31 5.44 -6.71
CA VAL A 35 -13.15 5.96 -7.46
C VAL A 35 -12.19 4.82 -7.80
N GLY A 36 -11.91 3.92 -6.85
CA GLY A 36 -11.08 2.73 -7.08
C GLY A 36 -11.64 1.82 -8.17
N LEU A 37 -12.95 1.54 -8.14
CA LEU A 37 -13.65 0.78 -9.17
C LEU A 37 -13.59 1.45 -10.54
N LEU A 38 -13.79 2.77 -10.60
CA LEU A 38 -13.70 3.54 -11.83
C LEU A 38 -12.27 3.52 -12.40
N LEU A 39 -11.24 3.65 -11.56
CA LEU A 39 -9.84 3.60 -11.99
C LEU A 39 -9.46 2.22 -12.52
N MET A 40 -9.81 1.15 -11.78
CA MET A 40 -9.55 -0.24 -12.23
C MET A 40 -10.31 -0.55 -13.52
N GLY A 41 -11.58 -0.15 -13.59
CA GLY A 41 -12.45 -0.41 -14.71
C GLY A 41 -12.30 0.57 -15.87
N HIS A 42 -11.53 1.67 -15.74
CA HIS A 42 -11.60 2.79 -16.70
C HIS A 42 -11.38 2.31 -18.13
N ARG A 43 -10.37 1.47 -18.39
CA ARG A 43 -10.04 0.99 -19.73
C ARG A 43 -11.16 0.11 -20.32
N GLU A 44 -11.77 -0.72 -19.48
CA GLU A 44 -12.85 -1.64 -19.85
C GLU A 44 -14.16 -0.89 -20.05
N LEU A 45 -14.51 0.00 -19.12
CA LEU A 45 -15.61 0.95 -19.20
C LEU A 45 -15.49 1.82 -20.44
N TRP A 46 -14.32 2.37 -20.74
CA TRP A 46 -14.09 3.22 -21.90
C TRP A 46 -14.21 2.45 -23.22
N SER A 47 -13.70 1.22 -23.27
CA SER A 47 -13.88 0.34 -24.42
C SER A 47 -15.34 -0.08 -24.61
N LEU A 48 -16.05 -0.39 -23.52
CA LEU A 48 -17.48 -0.69 -23.55
C LEU A 48 -18.29 0.53 -24.02
N LEU A 49 -17.98 1.72 -23.50
CA LEU A 49 -18.68 2.96 -23.84
C LEU A 49 -18.47 3.32 -25.33
N ARG A 50 -17.22 3.25 -25.80
CA ARG A 50 -16.84 3.73 -27.14
C ARG A 50 -17.01 2.69 -28.25
N ARG A 51 -16.80 1.40 -27.94
CA ARG A 51 -16.80 0.32 -28.96
C ARG A 51 -17.89 -0.73 -28.76
N ARG A 52 -18.69 -0.65 -27.67
CA ARG A 52 -19.70 -1.66 -27.26
C ARG A 52 -19.17 -3.10 -27.23
N LYS A 53 -17.85 -3.26 -27.19
CA LYS A 53 -17.15 -4.53 -27.17
C LYS A 53 -16.12 -4.49 -26.05
N MET A 54 -16.08 -5.58 -25.28
CA MET A 54 -15.00 -5.80 -24.30
C MET A 54 -13.69 -5.89 -25.08
N PRO A 55 -12.63 -5.21 -24.65
CA PRO A 55 -11.32 -5.45 -25.22
C PRO A 55 -10.97 -6.92 -24.98
N PRO A 56 -10.28 -7.60 -25.92
CA PRO A 56 -9.74 -8.91 -25.63
C PRO A 56 -8.89 -8.78 -24.36
N ILE A 57 -9.21 -9.58 -23.35
CA ILE A 57 -8.40 -9.65 -22.13
C ILE A 57 -7.08 -10.27 -22.60
N ASP A 58 -6.10 -9.42 -22.88
CA ASP A 58 -4.75 -9.86 -23.24
C ASP A 58 -4.25 -10.79 -22.12
N GLU A 59 -3.72 -11.95 -22.50
CA GLU A 59 -3.15 -12.90 -21.53
C GLU A 59 -2.08 -12.24 -20.65
N ARG A 60 -1.38 -11.22 -21.19
CA ARG A 60 -0.49 -10.32 -20.45
C ARG A 60 -1.18 -9.61 -19.28
N VAL A 61 -2.39 -9.07 -19.48
CA VAL A 61 -3.14 -8.40 -18.41
C VAL A 61 -3.56 -9.41 -17.35
N ARG A 62 -3.95 -10.64 -17.75
CA ARG A 62 -4.33 -11.70 -16.81
C ARG A 62 -3.14 -12.13 -15.94
N GLU A 63 -1.96 -12.30 -16.54
CA GLU A 63 -0.74 -12.66 -15.81
C GLU A 63 -0.28 -11.54 -14.87
N ASN A 64 -0.28 -10.29 -15.34
CA ASN A 64 0.07 -9.12 -14.53
C ASN A 64 -0.91 -8.90 -13.38
N THR A 65 -2.21 -9.11 -13.60
CA THR A 65 -3.23 -9.06 -12.54
C THR A 65 -2.98 -10.13 -11.50
N GLY A 66 -2.63 -11.36 -11.91
CA GLY A 66 -2.28 -12.44 -10.97
C GLY A 66 -1.06 -12.12 -10.11
N LYS A 67 0.02 -11.59 -10.72
CA LYS A 67 1.22 -11.14 -10.01
C LYS A 67 0.92 -9.97 -9.07
N SER A 68 0.12 -9.00 -9.54
CA SER A 68 -0.34 -7.84 -8.76
C SER A 68 -1.18 -8.24 -7.56
N VAL A 69 -2.10 -9.20 -7.70
CA VAL A 69 -2.91 -9.69 -6.58
C VAL A 69 -2.04 -10.40 -5.56
N ARG A 70 -1.15 -11.30 -5.99
CA ARG A 70 -0.26 -12.05 -5.09
C ARG A 70 0.69 -11.14 -4.32
N ASN A 71 1.29 -10.17 -5.01
CA ASN A 71 2.28 -9.28 -4.39
C ASN A 71 1.61 -8.08 -3.69
N GLY A 72 0.48 -7.63 -4.22
CA GLY A 72 -0.39 -6.63 -3.60
C GLY A 72 -0.95 -7.09 -2.26
N PHE A 73 -1.18 -8.38 -2.06
CA PHE A 73 -1.52 -8.92 -0.74
C PHE A 73 -0.42 -8.69 0.31
N ILE A 74 0.85 -8.88 -0.07
CA ILE A 74 2.01 -8.64 0.83
C ILE A 74 2.12 -7.14 1.15
N PHE A 75 2.03 -6.29 0.13
CA PHE A 75 2.02 -4.84 0.35
C PHE A 75 0.80 -4.38 1.15
N PHE A 76 -0.33 -5.09 1.06
CA PHE A 76 -1.55 -4.76 1.77
C PHE A 76 -1.40 -5.05 3.26
N VAL A 77 -0.79 -6.18 3.63
CA VAL A 77 -0.46 -6.49 5.02
C VAL A 77 0.47 -5.41 5.60
N ILE A 78 1.48 -4.98 4.85
CA ILE A 78 2.43 -3.95 5.28
C ILE A 78 1.75 -2.57 5.42
N ALA A 79 0.98 -2.15 4.42
CA ALA A 79 0.26 -0.88 4.46
C ALA A 79 -0.82 -0.85 5.56
N THR A 80 -1.46 -1.99 5.81
CA THR A 80 -2.40 -2.18 6.93
C THR A 80 -1.69 -2.02 8.27
N ALA A 81 -0.57 -2.72 8.48
CA ALA A 81 0.23 -2.57 9.69
C ALA A 81 0.70 -1.12 9.91
N PHE A 82 1.09 -0.45 8.82
CA PHE A 82 1.52 0.95 8.87
C PHE A 82 0.38 1.92 9.16
N LEU A 83 -0.82 1.72 8.60
CA LEU A 83 -2.00 2.53 8.89
C LEU A 83 -2.53 2.33 10.31
N MET A 84 -2.32 1.15 10.89
CA MET A 84 -2.68 0.91 12.30
C MET A 84 -1.83 1.77 13.26
N LEU A 85 -0.64 2.23 12.87
CA LEU A 85 0.21 3.09 13.71
C LEU A 85 -0.43 4.46 14.02
N PRO A 86 -0.91 5.28 13.08
CA PRO A 86 -1.60 6.51 13.42
C PRO A 86 -2.91 6.29 14.20
N PHE A 87 -3.57 5.14 14.04
CA PHE A 87 -4.71 4.77 14.91
C PHE A 87 -4.27 4.43 16.34
N SER A 88 -3.04 3.92 16.55
CA SER A 88 -2.51 3.68 17.90
C SER A 88 -1.95 4.95 18.58
N VAL A 89 -1.71 6.03 17.83
CA VAL A 89 -1.09 7.28 18.34
C VAL A 89 -2.11 8.40 18.56
N ARG A 90 -3.36 8.27 18.08
CA ARG A 90 -4.44 9.23 18.42
C ARG A 90 -4.84 9.07 19.89
N LEU A 91 -4.23 9.90 20.76
CA LEU A 91 -4.56 10.05 22.18
C LEU A 91 -5.86 10.83 22.45
N VAL A 92 -6.50 11.41 21.42
CA VAL A 92 -7.54 12.44 21.59
C VAL A 92 -8.98 11.92 21.38
N GLU A 93 -9.18 10.92 20.51
CA GLU A 93 -10.50 10.29 20.26
C GLU A 93 -10.32 8.83 19.82
N GLU A 94 -11.11 7.92 20.39
CA GLU A 94 -11.15 6.51 19.96
C GLU A 94 -11.67 6.42 18.52
N PRO A 95 -10.88 5.88 17.56
CA PRO A 95 -11.33 5.79 16.19
C PRO A 95 -12.52 4.84 16.11
N THR A 96 -13.62 5.30 15.50
CA THR A 96 -14.79 4.44 15.31
C THR A 96 -14.44 3.28 14.36
N THR A 97 -15.11 2.14 14.51
CA THR A 97 -14.92 0.96 13.63
C THR A 97 -15.00 1.33 12.15
N VAL A 98 -15.86 2.29 11.80
CA VAL A 98 -16.06 2.78 10.43
C VAL A 98 -14.81 3.53 9.91
N GLN A 99 -14.13 4.29 10.76
CA GLN A 99 -12.87 4.99 10.42
C GLN A 99 -11.73 4.01 10.19
N VAL A 100 -11.58 3.01 11.07
CA VAL A 100 -10.56 1.97 10.91
C VAL A 100 -10.80 1.16 9.64
N LEU A 101 -12.03 0.69 9.43
CA LEU A 101 -12.41 -0.07 8.25
C LEU A 101 -12.20 0.76 6.97
N GLY A 102 -12.59 2.03 7.00
CA GLY A 102 -12.36 2.96 5.89
C GLY A 102 -10.89 3.17 5.56
N GLY A 103 -10.05 3.36 6.58
CA GLY A 103 -8.60 3.45 6.42
C GLY A 103 -8.02 2.18 5.78
N LEU A 104 -8.43 1.00 6.25
CA LEU A 104 -8.02 -0.29 5.71
C LEU A 104 -8.42 -0.46 4.24
N PHE A 105 -9.65 -0.10 3.87
CA PHE A 105 -10.11 -0.16 2.48
C PHE A 105 -9.31 0.75 1.57
N ILE A 106 -9.03 1.99 2.01
CA ILE A 106 -8.21 2.93 1.24
C ILE A 106 -6.79 2.39 1.07
N ALA A 107 -6.20 1.80 2.12
CA ALA A 107 -4.90 1.13 2.03
C ALA A 107 -4.90 0.01 1.01
N ALA A 108 -5.89 -0.88 1.09
CA ALA A 108 -6.04 -2.02 0.21
C ALA A 108 -6.14 -1.57 -1.25
N GLY A 109 -7.00 -0.58 -1.49
CA GLY A 109 -7.20 0.01 -2.80
C GLY A 109 -5.92 0.65 -3.34
N ALA A 110 -5.24 1.47 -2.53
CA ALA A 110 -4.01 2.13 -2.91
C ALA A 110 -2.89 1.14 -3.23
N VAL A 111 -2.69 0.14 -2.37
CA VAL A 111 -1.69 -0.91 -2.58
C VAL A 111 -1.97 -1.70 -3.86
N TYR A 112 -3.22 -2.13 -4.03
CA TYR A 112 -3.61 -2.87 -5.22
C TYR A 112 -3.36 -2.03 -6.47
N LEU A 113 -3.78 -0.77 -6.46
CA LEU A 113 -3.62 0.15 -7.59
C LEU A 113 -2.13 0.36 -7.93
N LEU A 114 -1.30 0.64 -6.92
CA LEU A 114 0.14 0.82 -7.09
C LEU A 114 0.82 -0.46 -7.61
N SER A 115 0.40 -1.62 -7.11
CA SER A 115 0.90 -2.93 -7.58
C SER A 115 0.48 -3.19 -9.03
N TYR A 116 -0.76 -2.89 -9.38
CA TYR A 116 -1.27 -3.08 -10.74
C TYR A 116 -0.53 -2.18 -11.73
N LEU A 117 -0.43 -0.89 -11.42
CA LEU A 117 0.34 0.08 -12.21
C LEU A 117 1.81 -0.33 -12.32
N TYR A 118 2.38 -0.93 -11.27
CA TYR A 118 3.74 -1.43 -11.31
C TYR A 118 3.91 -2.49 -12.40
N TYR A 119 3.11 -3.56 -12.36
CA TYR A 119 3.25 -4.67 -13.32
C TYR A 119 2.80 -4.30 -14.74
N ASP A 120 1.77 -3.45 -14.89
CA ASP A 120 1.26 -3.07 -16.21
C ASP A 120 2.12 -2.02 -16.91
N ARG A 121 2.66 -1.04 -16.17
CA ARG A 121 3.29 0.16 -16.75
C ARG A 121 4.74 0.35 -16.34
N VAL A 122 5.04 0.20 -15.06
CA VAL A 122 6.37 0.54 -14.55
C VAL A 122 7.41 -0.52 -14.90
N GLU A 123 7.15 -1.79 -14.58
CA GLU A 123 8.09 -2.89 -14.79
C GLU A 123 8.51 -3.03 -16.27
N PRO A 124 7.60 -3.00 -17.27
CA PRO A 124 7.99 -3.03 -18.67
C PRO A 124 8.78 -1.80 -19.13
N GLY A 125 8.58 -0.65 -18.48
CA GLY A 125 9.26 0.61 -18.78
C GLY A 125 10.65 0.72 -18.16
N LEU A 126 11.00 -0.14 -17.20
CA LEU A 126 12.28 -0.09 -16.49
C LEU A 126 13.30 -1.05 -17.13
N ASP A 127 14.53 -0.56 -17.28
CA ASP A 127 15.67 -1.41 -17.60
C ASP A 127 16.13 -2.21 -16.37
N ASN A 128 16.90 -3.28 -16.60
CA ASN A 128 17.38 -4.17 -15.53
C ASN A 128 18.14 -3.42 -14.42
N LYS A 129 18.88 -2.34 -14.73
CA LYS A 129 19.58 -1.54 -13.73
C LYS A 129 18.61 -0.76 -12.85
N SER A 130 17.62 -0.09 -13.46
CA SER A 130 16.59 0.63 -12.70
C SER A 130 15.72 -0.31 -11.85
N LEU A 131 15.41 -1.51 -12.34
CA LEU A 131 14.72 -2.53 -11.54
C LEU A 131 15.53 -2.98 -10.32
N LYS A 132 16.84 -3.19 -10.48
CA LYS A 132 17.73 -3.50 -9.35
C LYS A 132 17.76 -2.36 -8.33
N LEU A 133 17.89 -1.12 -8.79
CA LEU A 133 17.87 0.06 -7.92
C LEU A 133 16.54 0.22 -7.18
N LEU A 134 15.40 0.02 -7.85
CA LEU A 134 14.09 0.06 -7.21
C LEU A 134 13.99 -0.97 -6.07
N LYS A 135 14.45 -2.20 -6.32
CA LYS A 135 14.50 -3.25 -5.29
C LYS A 135 15.40 -2.84 -4.12
N THR A 136 16.58 -2.25 -4.40
CA THR A 136 17.48 -1.76 -3.35
C THR A 136 16.83 -0.67 -2.50
N PHE A 137 16.14 0.30 -3.11
CA PHE A 137 15.47 1.37 -2.35
C PHE A 137 14.29 0.84 -1.53
N LEU A 138 13.51 -0.09 -2.07
CA LEU A 138 12.42 -0.74 -1.32
C LEU A 138 12.95 -1.59 -0.16
N LEU A 139 14.06 -2.31 -0.36
CA LEU A 139 14.74 -3.06 0.70
C LEU A 139 15.30 -2.12 1.77
N LEU A 140 15.91 -1.01 1.37
CA LEU A 140 16.39 0.01 2.31
C LEU A 140 15.25 0.54 3.18
N ALA A 141 14.12 0.94 2.56
CA ALA A 141 12.95 1.39 3.30
C ALA A 141 12.42 0.31 4.26
N GLY A 142 12.31 -0.94 3.80
CA GLY A 142 11.86 -2.06 4.62
C GLY A 142 12.79 -2.36 5.80
N ILE A 143 14.10 -2.38 5.57
CA ILE A 143 15.11 -2.60 6.62
C ILE A 143 15.08 -1.43 7.62
N SER A 144 15.02 -0.19 7.16
CA SER A 144 14.92 0.99 8.02
C SER A 144 13.65 0.96 8.89
N LEU A 145 12.51 0.54 8.34
CA LEU A 145 11.29 0.37 9.12
C LEU A 145 11.42 -0.74 10.18
N GLY A 146 12.01 -1.88 9.81
CA GLY A 146 12.25 -2.98 10.76
C GLY A 146 13.21 -2.56 11.88
N ALA A 147 14.31 -1.89 11.52
CA ALA A 147 15.29 -1.38 12.48
C ALA A 147 14.70 -0.31 13.41
N LEU A 148 13.78 0.53 12.91
CA LEU A 148 13.05 1.50 13.73
C LEU A 148 12.26 0.80 14.83
N ILE A 149 11.43 -0.20 14.46
CA ILE A 149 10.59 -0.93 15.42
C ILE A 149 11.45 -1.64 16.46
N ILE A 150 12.51 -2.34 16.02
CA ILE A 150 13.44 -3.06 16.91
C ILE A 150 14.15 -2.07 17.84
N SER A 151 14.59 -0.93 17.34
CA SER A 151 15.33 0.06 18.13
C SER A 151 14.44 0.73 19.18
N ILE A 152 13.19 1.09 18.84
CA ILE A 152 12.23 1.61 19.83
C ILE A 152 12.01 0.58 20.95
N PHE A 153 11.81 -0.69 20.59
CA PHE A 153 11.62 -1.75 21.56
C PHE A 153 12.86 -1.96 22.45
N LEU A 154 14.05 -2.03 21.86
CA LEU A 154 15.30 -2.24 22.60
C LEU A 154 15.65 -1.05 23.50
N HIS A 155 15.45 0.19 23.03
CA HIS A 155 15.65 1.39 23.84
C HIS A 155 14.80 1.34 25.12
N ASN A 156 13.52 0.99 25.00
CA ASN A 156 12.62 0.88 26.14
C ASN A 156 12.96 -0.31 27.05
N ALA A 157 13.26 -1.47 26.48
CA ALA A 157 13.57 -2.68 27.24
C ALA A 157 14.86 -2.53 28.06
N ILE A 158 15.91 -1.94 27.47
CA ILE A 158 17.19 -1.74 28.16
C ILE A 158 17.06 -0.67 29.23
N SER A 159 16.35 0.43 28.95
CA SER A 159 16.11 1.48 29.95
C SER A 159 15.33 0.94 31.15
N ALA A 160 14.28 0.14 30.91
CA ALA A 160 13.52 -0.52 31.98
C ALA A 160 14.36 -1.53 32.78
N LEU A 161 15.20 -2.32 32.10
CA LEU A 161 16.08 -3.28 32.75
C LEU A 161 17.16 -2.57 33.61
N ALA A 162 17.74 -1.50 33.10
CA ALA A 162 18.73 -0.71 33.82
C ALA A 162 18.13 -0.04 35.07
N MET A 163 16.92 0.51 34.96
CA MET A 163 16.18 1.03 36.10
C MET A 163 15.92 -0.06 37.14
N HIS A 164 15.51 -1.25 36.73
CA HIS A 164 15.22 -2.34 37.67
C HIS A 164 16.46 -2.91 38.36
N LEU A 165 17.60 -3.01 37.66
CA LEU A 165 18.82 -3.61 38.18
C LEU A 165 19.71 -2.63 38.96
N PHE A 166 19.74 -1.36 38.55
CA PHE A 166 20.69 -0.37 39.07
C PHE A 166 20.00 0.82 39.75
N ASP A 167 18.67 0.82 39.84
CA ASP A 167 17.85 1.88 40.45
C ASP A 167 18.23 3.29 39.95
N THR A 168 18.67 3.35 38.69
CA THR A 168 19.19 4.56 38.04
C THR A 168 18.41 4.80 36.75
N GLU A 169 18.01 6.04 36.54
CA GLU A 169 17.45 6.48 35.25
C GLU A 169 18.58 6.45 34.21
N PHE A 170 18.47 5.51 33.27
CA PHE A 170 19.42 5.33 32.19
C PHE A 170 18.69 5.41 30.86
N GLU A 171 19.02 6.42 30.05
CA GLU A 171 18.56 6.51 28.67
C GLU A 171 19.60 5.87 27.76
N GLU A 172 19.19 4.83 27.01
CA GLU A 172 20.07 4.17 26.06
C GLU A 172 20.21 5.03 24.78
N PRO A 173 21.38 5.63 24.48
CA PRO A 173 21.50 6.62 23.42
C PRO A 173 21.64 6.02 22.02
N VAL A 174 22.13 4.77 21.87
CA VAL A 174 22.44 4.19 20.57
C VAL A 174 21.16 3.87 19.79
N PHE A 175 20.25 3.12 20.40
CA PHE A 175 18.95 2.79 19.82
C PHE A 175 18.09 4.04 19.66
N PHE A 176 18.23 5.03 20.56
CA PHE A 176 17.57 6.32 20.39
C PHE A 176 18.04 7.04 19.12
N ILE A 177 19.35 7.19 18.90
CA ILE A 177 19.91 7.81 17.68
C ILE A 177 19.51 7.01 16.43
N ILE A 178 19.56 5.68 16.50
CA ILE A 178 19.16 4.82 15.38
C ILE A 178 17.68 5.05 15.04
N ALA A 179 16.79 5.07 16.04
CA ALA A 179 15.36 5.24 15.85
C ALA A 179 14.97 6.66 15.40
N THR A 180 15.66 7.70 15.88
CA THR A 180 15.28 9.10 15.64
C THR A 180 15.95 9.73 14.43
N ILE A 181 17.14 9.26 14.04
CA ILE A 181 17.93 9.86 12.96
C ILE A 181 18.16 8.85 11.83
N VAL A 182 18.80 7.72 12.13
CA VAL A 182 19.28 6.80 11.09
C VAL A 182 18.13 6.14 10.35
N CYS A 183 17.15 5.60 11.07
CA CYS A 183 16.01 4.91 10.46
C CYS A 183 15.10 5.86 9.67
N PRO A 184 14.72 7.05 10.18
CA PRO A 184 13.94 8.01 9.42
C PRO A 184 14.63 8.47 8.13
N LEU A 185 15.94 8.73 8.17
CA LEU A 185 16.71 9.08 6.98
C LEU A 185 16.74 7.93 5.97
N GLY A 186 17.02 6.71 6.40
CA GLY A 186 17.01 5.52 5.53
C GLY A 186 15.64 5.26 4.91
N LEU A 187 14.57 5.41 5.70
CA LEU A 187 13.19 5.30 5.25
C LEU A 187 12.88 6.38 4.19
N ALA A 188 13.22 7.64 4.45
CA ALA A 188 13.01 8.75 3.52
C ALA A 188 13.75 8.52 2.19
N VAL A 189 15.04 8.16 2.24
CA VAL A 189 15.84 7.85 1.06
C VAL A 189 15.26 6.67 0.28
N GLY A 190 14.83 5.60 0.97
CA GLY A 190 14.21 4.44 0.32
C GLY A 190 12.87 4.76 -0.34
N ILE A 191 12.00 5.53 0.32
CA ILE A 191 10.70 5.94 -0.23
C ILE A 191 10.89 6.89 -1.41
N ILE A 192 11.71 7.94 -1.27
CA ILE A 192 11.95 8.91 -2.34
C ILE A 192 12.62 8.24 -3.54
N GLY A 193 13.66 7.44 -3.31
CA GLY A 193 14.38 6.74 -4.38
C GLY A 193 13.49 5.75 -5.13
N SER A 194 12.66 4.99 -4.42
CA SER A 194 11.69 4.08 -5.05
C SER A 194 10.63 4.84 -5.85
N LEU A 195 10.11 5.95 -5.31
CA LEU A 195 9.13 6.81 -5.99
C LEU A 195 9.68 7.41 -7.29
N VAL A 196 10.91 7.94 -7.26
CA VAL A 196 11.55 8.53 -8.46
C VAL A 196 11.69 7.49 -9.57
N ILE A 197 12.14 6.27 -9.25
CA ILE A 197 12.26 5.20 -10.25
C ILE A 197 10.88 4.73 -10.73
N TYR A 198 9.92 4.62 -9.83
CA TYR A 198 8.55 4.26 -10.17
C TYR A 198 7.95 5.23 -11.18
N LEU A 199 8.04 6.53 -10.93
CA LEU A 199 7.57 7.57 -11.84
C LEU A 199 8.32 7.56 -13.17
N LYS A 200 9.64 7.32 -13.15
CA LYS A 200 10.44 7.14 -14.37
C LYS A 200 9.89 6.00 -15.23
N GLY A 201 9.56 4.85 -14.63
CA GLY A 201 8.97 3.72 -15.35
C GLY A 201 7.56 4.02 -15.86
N LEU A 202 6.74 4.70 -15.05
CA LEU A 202 5.36 5.06 -15.39
C LEU A 202 5.27 5.98 -16.62
N PHE A 203 6.17 6.97 -16.71
CA PHE A 203 6.14 7.97 -17.77
C PHE A 203 7.03 7.64 -18.97
N ARG A 204 7.79 6.54 -18.94
CA ARG A 204 8.55 6.11 -20.10
C ARG A 204 7.57 5.62 -21.16
N ARG A 205 7.49 6.33 -22.30
CA ARG A 205 6.70 5.87 -23.44
C ARG A 205 7.25 4.51 -23.88
N ALA A 206 6.39 3.50 -23.90
CA ALA A 206 6.69 2.25 -24.59
C ALA A 206 6.90 2.60 -26.07
N LEU A 207 8.16 2.51 -26.51
CA LEU A 207 8.55 2.59 -27.92
C LEU A 207 8.12 1.31 -28.64
#